data_AF-B7K6N5-F1
#
_entry.id   AF-B7K6N5-F1
#
_cell.length_a   1.000
_cell.length_b   1.000
_cell.length_c   1.000
_cell.angle_alpha   90.00
_cell.angle_beta   90.00
_cell.angle_gamma   90.00
#
_symmetry.space_group_name_H-M   'P 1'
#
loop_
_entity.id
_entity.type
_entity.pdbx_description
1 polymer ?
#
loop_
_entity_poly.entity_id
_entity_poly.type
_entity_poly.pdbx_seq_one_letter_code
_entity_poly.pdbx_strand_id
1 'polypeptide(L)' 'MQSQKLSISLSPTLTRFIEHYKTAKGYKSRSEVISIALTLLQEKELFEAYHQASTEVDEDWDVTVADGLSDETW' A
#
# COMPACT_ATOMS: atom_id res chain seq x y z
N MET A 1 20.25 -6.72 -0.18
CA MET A 1 19.90 -5.59 -1.07
C MET A 1 20.80 -4.42 -0.74
N GLN A 2 21.43 -3.81 -1.76
CA GLN A 2 22.33 -2.68 -1.55
C GLN A 2 21.52 -1.41 -1.29
N SER A 3 21.68 -0.80 -0.12
CA SER A 3 20.98 0.44 0.23
C SER A 3 21.58 1.62 -0.53
N GLN A 4 20.76 2.32 -1.30
CA GLN A 4 21.12 3.58 -1.96
C GLN A 4 20.98 4.74 -0.96
N LYS A 5 21.99 5.61 -0.87
CA LYS A 5 21.91 6.82 -0.04
C LYS A 5 21.33 7.97 -0.86
N LEU A 6 20.31 8.62 -0.32
CA LEU A 6 19.67 9.79 -0.91
C LEU A 6 19.93 11.02 -0.03
N SER A 7 20.25 12.14 -0.66
CA SER A 7 20.29 13.46 -0.01
C SER A 7 19.10 14.27 -0.53
N ILE A 8 18.21 14.68 0.38
CA ILE A 8 16.98 15.41 0.04
C ILE A 8 16.84 16.65 0.90
N SER A 9 16.27 17.70 0.32
CA SER A 9 15.89 18.91 1.06
C SER A 9 14.42 18.82 1.43
N LEU A 10 14.11 18.99 2.71
CA LEU A 10 12.74 19.00 3.22
C LEU A 10 12.46 20.30 3.97
N SER A 11 11.20 20.72 3.98
CA SER A 11 10.80 21.89 4.78
C SER A 11 11.01 21.62 6.28
N PRO A 12 11.19 22.67 7.09
CA PRO A 12 11.31 22.53 8.54
C PRO A 12 10.10 21.82 9.16
N THR A 13 8.90 22.06 8.62
CA THR A 13 7.66 21.44 9.07
C THR A 13 7.67 19.93 8.85
N LEU A 14 8.05 19.46 7.66
CA LEU A 14 8.13 18.04 7.36
C LEU A 14 9.23 17.35 8.17
N THR A 15 10.36 18.02 8.37
CA THR A 15 11.45 17.49 9.20
C THR A 15 11.00 17.32 10.65
N ARG A 16 10.27 18.29 11.19
CA ARG A 16 9.67 18.21 12.54
C ARG A 16 8.64 17.09 12.65
N PHE A 17 7.80 16.94 11.63
CA PHE A 17 6.83 15.84 11.58
C PHE A 17 7.52 14.48 11.63
N ILE A 18 8.57 14.27 10.82
CA ILE A 18 9.33 13.01 10.81
C ILE A 18 9.91 12.71 12.19
N GLU A 19 10.50 13.71 12.85
CA GLU A 19 11.07 13.53 14.19
C GLU A 19 10.00 13.19 15.24
N HIS A 20 8.86 13.89 15.21
CA HIS A 20 7.75 13.60 16.12
C HIS A 20 7.19 12.19 15.89
N TYR A 21 6.93 11.83 14.62
CA TYR A 21 6.35 10.54 14.26
C TYR A 21 7.29 9.38 14.61
N LYS A 22 8.61 9.56 14.37
CA LYS A 22 9.65 8.61 14.78
C LYS A 22 9.56 8.30 16.27
N THR A 23 9.54 9.33 17.13
CA THR A 23 9.49 9.16 18.58
C THR A 23 8.14 8.59 19.04
N ALA A 24 7.03 9.11 18.53
CA ALA A 24 5.69 8.70 18.92
C ALA A 24 5.38 7.23 18.61
N LYS A 25 6.00 6.68 17.55
CA LYS A 25 5.80 5.29 17.11
C LYS A 25 6.97 4.37 17.42
N GLY A 26 8.04 4.88 18.06
CA GLY A 26 9.20 4.08 18.47
C GLY A 26 10.09 3.61 17.31
N TYR A 27 10.12 4.33 16.19
CA TYR A 27 10.99 4.00 15.06
C TYR A 27 12.45 4.38 15.34
N LYS A 28 13.37 3.60 14.78
CA LYS A 28 14.82 3.68 15.00
C LYS A 28 15.46 4.86 14.27
N SER A 29 14.90 5.28 13.13
CA SER A 29 15.50 6.32 12.31
C SER A 29 14.50 7.13 11.48
N ARG A 30 14.94 8.29 11.00
CA ARG A 30 14.19 9.08 10.00
C ARG A 30 13.97 8.30 8.71
N SER A 31 14.97 7.54 8.28
CA SER A 31 14.89 6.72 7.07
C SER A 31 13.82 5.64 7.18
N GLU A 32 13.60 5.08 8.37
CA GLU A 32 12.53 4.12 8.61
C GLU A 32 11.14 4.75 8.48
N VAL A 33 10.95 5.95 9.04
CA VAL A 33 9.71 6.74 8.86
C VAL A 33 9.46 7.03 7.37
N ILE A 34 10.50 7.45 6.65
CA ILE A 34 10.40 7.73 5.21
C ILE A 34 10.09 6.45 4.44
N SER A 35 10.72 5.33 4.77
CA SER A 35 10.46 4.04 4.13
C SER A 35 9.00 3.63 4.29
N ILE A 36 8.45 3.75 5.50
CA ILE A 36 7.05 3.44 5.78
C ILE A 36 6.13 4.36 4.99
N ALA A 37 6.42 5.67 4.95
CA ALA A 37 5.64 6.62 4.17
C ALA A 37 5.63 6.27 2.67
N LEU A 38 6.77 5.85 2.11
CA LEU A 38 6.86 5.41 0.71
C LEU A 38 6.06 4.12 0.46
N THR A 39 6.09 3.17 1.38
CA THR A 39 5.25 1.96 1.29
C THR A 39 3.77 2.30 1.30
N LEU A 40 3.33 3.20 2.19
CA LEU A 40 1.94 3.66 2.24
C LEU A 40 1.50 4.36 0.95
N LEU A 41 2.42 5.08 0.28
CA LEU A 41 2.12 5.67 -1.03
C LEU A 41 1.93 4.59 -2.10
N GLN A 42 2.76 3.55 -2.12
CA GLN A 42 2.60 2.41 -3.05
C GLN A 42 1.29 1.66 -2.80
N GLU A 43 0.95 1.41 -1.54
CA GLU A 43 -0.32 0.76 -1.18
C GLU A 43 -1.52 1.61 -1.60
N LYS A 44 -1.43 2.94 -1.48
CA LYS A 44 -2.48 3.85 -1.94
C LYS A 44 -2.65 3.79 -3.45
N GLU A 45 -1.56 3.86 -4.22
CA GLU A 45 -1.62 3.75 -5.68
C GLU A 45 -2.19 2.39 -6.11
N LEU A 46 -1.80 1.32 -5.41
CA LEU A 46 -2.33 -0.01 -5.64
C LEU A 46 -3.84 -0.07 -5.38
N PHE A 47 -4.29 0.50 -4.26
CA PHE A 47 -5.72 0.58 -3.94
C PHE A 47 -6.51 1.34 -5.02
N GLU A 48 -6.00 2.48 -5.48
CA GLU A 48 -6.65 3.27 -6.53
C GLU A 48 -6.74 2.49 -7.85
N ALA A 49 -5.70 1.74 -8.21
CA ALA A 49 -5.69 0.88 -9.40
C ALA A 49 -6.71 -0.27 -9.29
N TYR A 50 -6.78 -0.95 -8.15
CA TYR A 50 -7.79 -2.00 -7.92
C TYR A 50 -9.21 -1.45 -7.93
N HIS A 51 -9.41 -0.27 -7.32
CA HIS A 51 -10.71 0.37 -7.33
C HIS A 51 -11.16 0.67 -8.77
N GLN A 52 -10.28 1.22 -9.62
CA GLN A 52 -10.60 1.44 -11.03
C GLN A 52 -10.90 0.13 -11.76
N ALA A 53 -10.05 -0.89 -11.61
CA ALA A 53 -10.26 -2.20 -12.23
C ALA A 53 -11.60 -2.84 -11.80
N SER A 54 -12.00 -2.67 -10.54
CA SER A 54 -13.29 -3.20 -10.05
C SER A 54 -14.51 -2.56 -10.73
N THR A 55 -14.38 -1.36 -11.30
CA THR A 55 -15.46 -0.72 -12.06
C THR A 55 -15.57 -1.22 -13.49
N GLU A 56 -14.57 -1.96 -13.97
CA GLU A 56 -14.51 -2.55 -15.32
C GLU A 56 -14.92 -4.04 -15.31
N VAL A 57 -15.39 -4.55 -14.17
CA VAL A 57 -15.82 -5.96 -14.04
C VAL A 57 -17.05 -6.21 -14.91
N ASP A 58 -16.96 -7.25 -15.73
CA ASP A 58 -18.04 -7.74 -16.58
C ASP A 58 -18.96 -8.66 -15.75
N GLU A 59 -20.22 -8.22 -15.57
CA GLU A 59 -21.26 -8.93 -14.79
C GLU A 59 -21.57 -10.32 -15.37
N ASP A 60 -21.27 -10.57 -16.66
CA ASP A 60 -21.51 -11.87 -17.29
C ASP A 60 -20.66 -12.99 -16.65
N TRP A 61 -19.58 -12.65 -15.92
CA TRP A 61 -18.79 -13.64 -15.18
C TRP A 61 -19.50 -14.21 -13.95
N ASP A 62 -20.50 -13.51 -13.40
CA ASP A 62 -21.21 -13.96 -12.20
C ASP A 62 -21.92 -15.31 -12.41
N VAL A 63 -22.30 -15.64 -13.65
CA VAL A 63 -22.93 -16.94 -13.97
C VAL A 63 -22.04 -18.14 -13.64
N THR A 64 -20.71 -17.95 -13.66
CA THR A 64 -19.72 -19.00 -13.41
C THR A 64 -19.35 -19.16 -11.93
N VAL A 65 -19.89 -18.33 -11.03
CA VAL A 65 -19.50 -18.30 -9.61
C VAL A 65 -19.74 -19.64 -8.88
N ALA A 66 -20.69 -20.44 -9.35
CA ALA A 66 -21.08 -21.73 -8.77
C ALA A 66 -20.50 -22.94 -9.51
N ASP A 67 -19.72 -22.72 -10.58
CA ASP A 67 -19.16 -23.82 -11.38
C ASP A 67 -18.24 -24.70 -10.51
N GLY A 68 -18.52 -26.01 -10.48
CA GLY A 68 -17.75 -26.99 -9.71
C GLY A 68 -18.09 -27.07 -8.21
N LEU A 69 -19.04 -26.27 -7.70
CA LEU A 69 -19.54 -26.38 -6.32
C LEU A 69 -20.69 -27.40 -6.16
N SER A 70 -21.26 -27.89 -7.26
CA SER A 70 -22.18 -29.02 -7.27
C SER A 70 -21.40 -30.34 -7.19
N ASP A 71 -21.06 -30.75 -5.98
CA ASP A 71 -20.64 -32.12 -5.69
C ASP A 71 -21.88 -33.01 -5.67
N GLU A 72 -22.33 -33.44 -6.86
CA GLU A 72 -23.34 -34.49 -6.99
C GLU A 72 -22.69 -35.86 -6.74
N THR A 73 -22.23 -36.07 -5.50
CA THR A 73 -21.95 -37.40 -4.95
C THR A 73 -22.90 -37.68 -3.79
N TRP A 74 -24.16 -37.98 -4.14
CA TRP A 74 -25.12 -38.65 -3.26
C TRP A 74 -25.13 -40.16 -3.54
#